data_AF-A0A210R6S0-F1
#
_entry.id   AF-A0A210R6S0-F1
#
_cell.length_a   1.000
_cell.length_b   1.000
_cell.length_c   1.000
_cell.angle_alpha   90.00
_cell.angle_beta   90.00
_cell.angle_gamma   90.00
#
_symmetry.space_group_name_H-M   'P 1'
#
loop_
_entity.id
_entity.type
_entity.pdbx_description
1 polymer ?
#
loop_
_entity_poly.entity_id
_entity_poly.type
_entity_poly.pdbx_seq_one_letter_code
_entity_poly.pdbx_strand_id
1 'polypeptide(L)'
;MSQVLIYVRGNHSVEEYCFFSRELSPVLMDYQEVGLTLLYDTKTKHTHLCLLKLDPSSKNYNDDNQKKESSDNNKTSGSTKSQNDQCVVKGNCGNSDYQSPGNLMRVSFSDIVPVKEATLQFDAHLVSCVCCELKRSRIFRRRFLKFVARNFGFKLFIVPTSVTISHVYEFFDSVVLVPYVVKLVLLYPRQKIDYAWNYRMWSQMAKRVMFDDAMNWLSTLGGGYSSLGDYFQHHAEEAGRISLQQLKLSEEMGDPLNSARCKLFYAQSLMQRGYIRKCKQIVRAQGYFCRSLLVSDDKLMALYKSLKWRLKHLKNNDQQKNLMNSL
;
A
#
# COMPACT_ATOMS: atom_id res chain seq x y z
N MET A 1 -22.43 -18.44 26.28
CA MET A 1 -21.97 -17.63 25.13
C MET A 1 -21.50 -16.26 25.64
N SER A 2 -20.23 -15.90 25.51
CA SER A 2 -19.78 -14.52 25.79
C SER A 2 -19.63 -13.79 24.46
N GLN A 3 -20.57 -12.90 24.14
CA GLN A 3 -20.55 -12.10 22.91
C GLN A 3 -20.10 -10.69 23.27
N VAL A 4 -19.15 -10.15 22.51
CA VAL A 4 -18.74 -8.74 22.60
C VAL A 4 -19.10 -8.04 21.30
N LEU A 5 -19.88 -6.97 21.38
CA LEU A 5 -20.13 -6.07 20.28
C LEU A 5 -19.34 -4.77 20.49
N ILE A 6 -18.50 -4.41 19.53
CA ILE A 6 -17.85 -3.10 19.48
C ILE A 6 -18.54 -2.30 18.38
N TYR A 7 -18.99 -1.08 18.66
CA TYR A 7 -19.56 -0.22 17.63
C TYR A 7 -19.14 1.24 17.79
N VAL A 8 -19.07 1.93 16.66
CA VAL A 8 -18.74 3.35 16.53
C VAL A 8 -20.02 4.14 16.39
N ARG A 9 -20.22 5.13 17.25
CA ARG A 9 -21.37 6.03 17.20
C ARG A 9 -20.92 7.45 16.85
N GLY A 10 -21.44 7.95 15.73
CA GLY A 10 -21.43 9.36 15.37
C GLY A 10 -22.61 10.11 16.00
N ASN A 11 -22.74 11.41 15.70
CA ASN A 11 -23.75 12.28 16.31
C ASN A 11 -25.20 11.81 16.05
N HIS A 12 -25.44 11.14 14.92
CA HIS A 12 -26.80 10.76 14.49
C HIS A 12 -26.95 9.30 14.04
N SER A 13 -25.87 8.52 13.96
CA SER A 13 -25.91 7.14 13.46
C SER A 13 -24.77 6.28 14.02
N VAL A 14 -24.95 4.95 13.93
CA VAL A 14 -23.87 3.98 14.09
C VAL A 14 -23.12 3.89 12.76
N GLU A 15 -21.81 4.09 12.78
CA GLU A 15 -20.99 4.17 11.57
C GLU A 15 -20.25 2.86 11.26
N GLU A 16 -19.79 2.14 12.27
CA GLU A 16 -19.13 0.84 12.11
C GLU A 16 -19.41 -0.09 13.31
N TYR A 17 -19.33 -1.41 13.11
CA TYR A 17 -19.32 -2.37 14.22
C TYR A 17 -18.40 -3.58 13.95
N CYS A 18 -18.02 -4.27 15.02
CA CYS A 18 -17.32 -5.54 15.02
C CYS A 18 -17.94 -6.44 16.10
N PHE A 19 -18.34 -7.66 15.73
CA PHE A 19 -18.92 -8.63 16.65
C PHE A 19 -17.94 -9.78 16.88
N PHE A 20 -17.78 -10.21 18.14
CA PHE A 20 -16.85 -11.24 18.54
C PHE A 20 -17.56 -12.32 19.37
N SER A 21 -17.39 -13.59 19.01
CA SER A 21 -18.00 -14.74 19.68
C SER A 21 -16.96 -15.76 20.15
N ARG A 22 -16.95 -16.13 21.45
CA ARG A 22 -16.52 -17.45 21.98
C ARG A 22 -16.83 -17.65 23.49
N GLU A 23 -16.55 -18.84 24.01
CA GLU A 23 -17.12 -19.46 25.22
C GLU A 23 -16.67 -18.94 26.60
N LEU A 24 -15.73 -17.98 26.70
CA LEU A 24 -15.19 -17.52 27.99
C LEU A 24 -15.03 -16.00 28.04
N SER A 25 -14.81 -15.47 29.26
CA SER A 25 -14.57 -14.06 29.65
C SER A 25 -13.94 -13.18 28.54
N PRO A 26 -14.28 -11.86 28.44
CA PRO A 26 -13.77 -10.93 27.41
C PRO A 26 -12.24 -10.93 27.20
N VAL A 27 -11.50 -11.49 28.16
CA VAL A 27 -10.05 -11.61 28.22
C VAL A 27 -9.49 -12.79 27.37
N LEU A 28 -10.33 -13.73 26.94
CA LEU A 28 -9.98 -15.00 26.30
C LEU A 28 -10.61 -15.24 24.91
N MET A 29 -10.93 -14.18 24.17
CA MET A 29 -11.59 -14.31 22.86
C MET A 29 -10.65 -14.70 21.70
N ASP A 30 -11.05 -15.74 20.96
CA ASP A 30 -10.53 -16.13 19.64
C ASP A 30 -11.66 -16.05 18.59
N TYR A 31 -11.31 -15.80 17.33
CA TYR A 31 -12.26 -15.54 16.24
C TYR A 31 -12.88 -16.82 15.67
N GLN A 32 -14.21 -16.82 15.51
CA GLN A 32 -14.91 -17.57 14.46
C GLN A 32 -15.82 -16.60 13.71
N GLU A 33 -15.84 -16.70 12.38
CA GLU A 33 -16.73 -15.90 11.52
C GLU A 33 -18.18 -16.22 11.87
N VAL A 34 -18.89 -15.23 12.41
CA VAL A 34 -20.33 -15.12 12.22
C VAL A 34 -20.48 -13.99 11.22
N GLY A 35 -20.89 -14.31 10.00
CA GLY A 35 -21.08 -13.33 8.94
C GLY A 35 -22.18 -12.36 9.32
N LEU A 36 -21.81 -11.19 9.83
CA LEU A 36 -22.75 -10.11 10.12
C LEU A 36 -22.59 -9.04 9.05
N THR A 37 -23.43 -9.12 8.02
CA THR A 37 -23.39 -8.18 6.89
C THR A 37 -24.27 -6.98 7.20
N LEU A 38 -23.72 -5.79 6.98
CA LEU A 38 -24.43 -4.53 7.06
C LEU A 38 -25.29 -4.34 5.81
N LEU A 39 -26.61 -4.24 5.98
CA LEU A 39 -27.49 -3.75 4.93
C LEU A 39 -27.90 -2.32 5.28
N TYR A 40 -27.37 -1.35 4.54
CA TYR A 40 -27.83 0.03 4.61
C TYR A 40 -29.08 0.16 3.74
N ASP A 41 -30.23 0.40 4.35
CA ASP A 41 -31.45 0.68 3.60
C ASP A 41 -31.49 2.16 3.21
N THR A 42 -31.25 2.40 1.92
CA THR A 42 -31.22 3.75 1.35
C THR A 42 -32.58 4.46 1.40
N LYS A 43 -33.70 3.72 1.56
CA LYS A 43 -35.05 4.30 1.63
C LYS A 43 -35.38 4.78 3.05
N THR A 44 -35.00 4.01 4.06
CA THR A 44 -35.33 4.32 5.47
C THR A 44 -34.21 5.05 6.20
N LYS A 45 -33.02 5.17 5.60
CA LYS A 45 -31.79 5.71 6.22
C LYS A 45 -31.40 4.98 7.52
N HIS A 46 -31.85 3.74 7.68
CA HIS A 46 -31.53 2.91 8.83
C HIS A 46 -30.54 1.82 8.46
N THR A 47 -29.65 1.54 9.40
CA THR A 47 -28.62 0.51 9.26
C THR A 47 -29.13 -0.78 9.89
N HIS A 48 -29.32 -1.83 9.09
CA HIS A 48 -29.82 -3.12 9.56
C HIS A 48 -28.68 -4.12 9.78
N LEU A 49 -28.78 -4.86 10.89
CA LEU A 49 -27.86 -5.95 11.21
C LEU A 49 -28.47 -7.27 10.69
N CYS A 50 -27.74 -7.97 9.81
CA CYS A 50 -28.16 -9.27 9.32
C CYS A 50 -27.23 -10.37 9.82
N LEU A 51 -27.75 -11.26 10.67
CA LEU A 51 -27.05 -12.48 11.09
C LEU A 51 -27.11 -13.52 9.97
N LEU A 52 -25.97 -13.87 9.38
CA LEU A 52 -25.84 -15.08 8.57
C LEU A 52 -25.54 -16.25 9.51
N LYS A 53 -26.49 -17.20 9.61
CA LYS A 53 -26.19 -18.53 10.14
C LYS A 53 -25.27 -19.22 9.13
N LEU A 54 -24.01 -19.43 9.51
CA LEU A 54 -23.14 -20.34 8.76
C LEU A 54 -23.45 -21.76 9.21
N ASP A 55 -23.90 -22.60 8.28
CA ASP A 55 -24.08 -24.02 8.54
C ASP A 55 -22.72 -24.66 8.88
N PRO A 56 -22.61 -25.39 10.00
CA PRO A 56 -21.34 -25.95 10.46
C PRO A 56 -20.81 -27.11 9.58
N SER A 57 -21.50 -27.48 8.51
CA SER A 57 -21.19 -28.63 7.65
C SER A 57 -20.20 -28.35 6.51
N SER A 58 -19.81 -27.10 6.25
CA SER A 58 -18.84 -26.77 5.19
C SER A 58 -17.43 -26.48 5.74
N LYS A 59 -16.78 -27.49 6.32
CA LYS A 59 -15.33 -27.49 6.57
C LYS A 59 -14.72 -28.78 6.06
N ASN A 60 -14.36 -28.80 4.80
CA ASN A 60 -13.30 -29.66 4.28
C ASN A 60 -12.44 -28.81 3.35
N TYR A 61 -11.37 -28.25 3.92
CA TYR A 61 -10.20 -27.85 3.16
C TYR A 61 -9.00 -28.43 3.90
N ASN A 62 -8.35 -29.39 3.25
CA ASN A 62 -7.20 -30.13 3.75
C ASN A 62 -6.03 -29.20 4.04
N ASP A 63 -5.47 -29.37 5.24
CA ASP A 63 -4.23 -28.77 5.70
C ASP A 63 -3.18 -29.90 5.73
N ASP A 64 -2.62 -30.24 4.57
CA ASP A 64 -1.48 -31.14 4.43
C ASP A 64 -0.54 -30.56 3.39
N ASN A 65 0.45 -29.78 3.86
CA ASN A 65 1.85 -29.86 3.43
C ASN A 65 2.69 -28.70 3.99
N GLN A 66 3.24 -28.90 5.19
CA GLN A 66 4.56 -28.36 5.56
C GLN A 66 5.40 -29.45 6.21
N LYS A 67 6.29 -30.06 5.42
CA LYS A 67 7.63 -30.49 5.85
C LYS A 67 8.61 -30.29 4.70
N LYS A 68 9.53 -29.33 4.87
CA LYS A 68 10.87 -29.33 4.26
C LYS A 68 11.64 -30.52 4.87
N GLU A 69 12.41 -31.28 4.13
CA GLU A 69 13.83 -31.14 3.69
C GLU A 69 14.10 -32.44 2.88
N SER A 70 14.96 -32.61 1.89
CA SER A 70 16.22 -31.99 1.45
C SER A 70 16.61 -32.58 0.07
N SER A 71 17.68 -32.03 -0.51
CA SER A 71 18.63 -32.63 -1.48
C SER A 71 18.29 -32.77 -2.98
N ASP A 72 19.05 -31.99 -3.75
CA ASP A 72 19.89 -32.35 -4.90
C ASP A 72 19.33 -32.74 -6.29
N ASN A 73 19.80 -31.91 -7.25
CA ASN A 73 20.39 -32.24 -8.55
C ASN A 73 19.53 -32.47 -9.82
N ASN A 74 19.90 -31.63 -10.81
CA ASN A 74 20.11 -31.90 -12.24
C ASN A 74 18.94 -31.82 -13.26
N LYS A 75 19.11 -30.80 -14.13
CA LYS A 75 19.20 -30.81 -15.61
C LYS A 75 17.96 -31.06 -16.48
N THR A 76 17.90 -30.19 -17.51
CA THR A 76 17.38 -30.36 -18.91
C THR A 76 15.86 -30.51 -19.07
N SER A 77 15.15 -29.99 -20.07
CA SER A 77 15.40 -29.22 -21.31
C SER A 77 14.04 -29.05 -22.04
N GLY A 78 13.91 -28.05 -22.92
CA GLY A 78 12.91 -28.02 -24.03
C GLY A 78 11.61 -27.24 -23.73
N SER A 79 11.44 -26.01 -24.23
CA SER A 79 10.85 -25.65 -25.56
C SER A 79 9.37 -26.04 -25.67
N THR A 80 8.40 -25.12 -25.80
CA THR A 80 8.13 -24.34 -27.02
C THR A 80 6.91 -23.42 -26.81
N LYS A 81 6.90 -22.26 -27.51
CA LYS A 81 5.80 -21.56 -28.24
C LYS A 81 4.42 -21.39 -27.55
N SER A 82 3.63 -20.33 -27.71
CA SER A 82 3.52 -19.18 -28.62
C SER A 82 2.18 -18.48 -28.30
N GLN A 83 2.04 -17.21 -28.68
CA GLN A 83 0.79 -16.45 -28.92
C GLN A 83 0.01 -15.96 -27.69
N ASN A 84 -0.02 -14.65 -27.47
CA ASN A 84 -1.06 -13.70 -27.94
C ASN A 84 -2.42 -14.00 -27.29
N ASP A 85 -2.92 -13.08 -26.46
CA ASP A 85 -4.07 -12.28 -26.88
C ASP A 85 -4.49 -11.20 -25.86
N GLN A 86 -4.93 -10.09 -26.44
CA GLN A 86 -5.66 -9.00 -25.82
C GLN A 86 -7.05 -9.48 -25.37
N CYS A 87 -7.50 -9.06 -24.19
CA CYS A 87 -8.91 -9.02 -23.80
C CYS A 87 -9.10 -7.74 -22.97
N VAL A 88 -9.54 -6.61 -23.50
CA VAL A 88 -10.92 -6.27 -23.92
C VAL A 88 -11.96 -6.85 -22.97
N VAL A 89 -12.27 -6.05 -21.95
CA VAL A 89 -13.42 -6.22 -21.05
C VAL A 89 -14.68 -5.98 -21.88
N LYS A 90 -15.35 -7.07 -22.30
CA LYS A 90 -16.76 -7.04 -22.69
C LYS A 90 -17.57 -7.66 -21.56
N GLY A 91 -18.41 -6.82 -20.95
CA GLY A 91 -19.44 -7.27 -20.03
C GLY A 91 -20.40 -8.20 -20.77
N ASN A 92 -20.70 -9.33 -20.13
CA ASN A 92 -21.82 -10.15 -20.51
C ASN A 92 -22.65 -10.40 -19.25
N CYS A 93 -23.82 -9.77 -19.23
CA CYS A 93 -24.88 -10.01 -18.29
C CYS A 93 -25.46 -11.40 -18.61
N GLY A 94 -25.10 -12.40 -17.81
CA GLY A 94 -25.73 -13.72 -17.83
C GLY A 94 -26.47 -13.94 -16.52
N ASN A 95 -27.79 -14.08 -16.62
CA ASN A 95 -28.66 -14.53 -15.54
C ASN A 95 -28.14 -15.84 -14.94
N SER A 96 -27.71 -15.78 -13.69
CA SER A 96 -27.64 -16.95 -12.81
C SER A 96 -28.76 -16.81 -11.79
N ASP A 97 -29.70 -17.76 -11.82
CA ASP A 97 -30.75 -17.90 -10.83
C ASP A 97 -30.17 -17.89 -9.41
N TYR A 98 -30.27 -16.75 -8.74
CA TYR A 98 -30.08 -16.66 -7.30
C TYR A 98 -31.32 -17.26 -6.65
N GLN A 99 -31.22 -18.51 -6.22
CA GLN A 99 -32.13 -19.04 -5.21
C GLN A 99 -32.02 -18.14 -3.96
N SER A 100 -33.15 -17.54 -3.56
CA SER A 100 -33.26 -16.67 -2.39
C SER A 100 -32.69 -17.38 -1.15
N PRO A 101 -31.71 -16.78 -0.44
CA PRO A 101 -31.27 -17.33 0.84
C PRO A 101 -32.43 -17.22 1.84
N GLY A 102 -32.74 -18.33 2.50
CA GLY A 102 -33.83 -18.44 3.47
C GLY A 102 -33.78 -17.37 4.56
N ASN A 103 -34.97 -16.94 4.99
CA ASN A 103 -35.29 -16.03 6.11
C ASN A 103 -34.09 -15.43 6.87
N LEU A 104 -33.53 -14.35 6.32
CA LEU A 104 -32.62 -13.47 7.05
C LEU A 104 -33.41 -12.69 8.12
N MET A 105 -33.11 -12.94 9.40
CA MET A 105 -33.65 -12.14 10.50
C MET A 105 -33.01 -10.75 10.46
N ARG A 106 -33.81 -9.71 10.17
CA ARG A 106 -33.39 -8.31 10.25
C ARG A 106 -33.51 -7.84 11.69
N VAL A 107 -32.39 -7.50 12.32
CA VAL A 107 -32.36 -6.94 13.67
C VAL A 107 -31.99 -5.46 13.56
N SER A 108 -32.81 -4.58 14.12
CA SER A 108 -32.47 -3.16 14.24
C SER A 108 -31.49 -2.97 15.39
N PHE A 109 -30.62 -1.95 15.33
CA PHE A 109 -29.70 -1.63 16.42
C PHE A 109 -30.44 -1.26 17.72
N SER A 110 -31.69 -0.80 17.62
CA SER A 110 -32.60 -0.60 18.77
C SER A 110 -32.91 -1.88 19.54
N ASP A 111 -32.73 -3.03 18.89
CA ASP A 111 -33.15 -4.34 19.40
C ASP A 111 -31.97 -5.07 20.07
N ILE A 112 -30.78 -4.44 20.08
CA ILE A 112 -29.60 -4.95 20.76
C ILE A 112 -29.55 -4.37 22.18
N VAL A 113 -29.76 -5.23 23.17
CA VAL A 113 -29.72 -4.83 24.58
C VAL A 113 -28.40 -5.30 25.20
N PRO A 114 -27.48 -4.38 25.58
CA PRO A 114 -26.26 -4.76 26.28
C PRO A 114 -26.58 -5.23 27.71
N VAL A 115 -25.90 -6.25 28.20
CA VAL A 115 -25.91 -6.60 29.64
C VAL A 115 -24.89 -5.74 30.39
N LYS A 116 -23.73 -5.53 29.78
CA LYS A 116 -22.71 -4.61 30.29
C LYS A 116 -22.13 -3.74 29.18
N GLU A 117 -21.92 -2.47 29.47
CA GLU A 117 -21.44 -1.48 28.51
C GLU A 117 -20.17 -0.77 29.01
N ALA A 118 -19.23 -0.54 28.10
CA ALA A 118 -18.09 0.35 28.27
C ALA A 118 -18.14 1.43 27.18
N THR A 119 -18.03 2.70 27.55
CA THR A 119 -18.00 3.81 26.59
C THR A 119 -16.63 4.46 26.58
N LEU A 120 -16.04 4.58 25.39
CA LEU A 120 -14.77 5.26 25.16
C LEU A 120 -14.98 6.41 24.19
N GLN A 121 -14.34 7.53 24.48
CA GLN A 121 -14.33 8.69 23.61
C GLN A 121 -13.00 8.76 22.88
N PHE A 122 -13.04 8.87 21.56
CA PHE A 122 -11.86 8.88 20.72
C PHE A 122 -11.98 9.94 19.64
N ASP A 123 -10.83 10.48 19.26
CA ASP A 123 -10.70 11.20 18.00
C ASP A 123 -11.08 10.29 16.82
N ALA A 124 -11.72 10.84 15.79
CA ALA A 124 -12.16 10.08 14.63
C ALA A 124 -11.03 9.30 13.94
N HIS A 125 -9.82 9.84 13.89
CA HIS A 125 -8.66 9.13 13.33
C HIS A 125 -8.23 7.96 14.20
N LEU A 126 -8.21 8.15 15.52
CA LEU A 126 -7.89 7.07 16.45
C LEU A 126 -8.93 5.96 16.36
N VAL A 127 -10.22 6.29 16.21
CA VAL A 127 -11.25 5.26 15.97
C VAL A 127 -10.97 4.51 14.69
N SER A 128 -10.66 5.19 13.58
CA SER A 128 -10.33 4.52 12.32
C SER A 128 -9.14 3.56 12.47
N CYS A 129 -8.05 4.00 13.10
CA CYS A 129 -6.88 3.16 13.36
C CYS A 129 -7.22 1.96 14.26
N VAL A 130 -7.97 2.19 15.34
CA VAL A 130 -8.41 1.13 16.27
C VAL A 130 -9.31 0.13 15.55
N CYS A 131 -10.27 0.58 14.74
CA CYS A 131 -11.15 -0.30 13.96
C CYS A 131 -10.36 -1.15 12.96
N CYS A 132 -9.41 -0.56 12.23
CA CYS A 132 -8.51 -1.28 11.33
C CYS A 132 -7.70 -2.36 12.08
N GLU A 133 -7.11 -2.01 13.22
CA GLU A 133 -6.31 -2.95 14.01
C GLU A 133 -7.15 -4.02 14.72
N LEU A 134 -8.37 -3.71 15.13
CA LEU A 134 -9.33 -4.70 15.66
C LEU A 134 -9.70 -5.74 14.59
N LYS A 135 -9.84 -5.32 13.32
CA LYS A 135 -10.09 -6.22 12.18
C LYS A 135 -8.86 -7.09 11.89
N ARG A 136 -7.66 -6.50 11.90
CA ARG A 136 -6.41 -7.13 11.46
C ARG A 136 -5.69 -8.00 12.50
N SER A 137 -5.63 -7.57 13.77
CA SER A 137 -4.68 -8.11 14.75
C SER A 137 -5.34 -8.75 15.98
N ARG A 138 -5.13 -10.06 16.17
CA ARG A 138 -5.63 -10.82 17.33
C ARG A 138 -5.02 -10.34 18.65
N ILE A 139 -3.71 -10.08 18.64
CA ILE A 139 -2.97 -9.62 19.81
C ILE A 139 -3.48 -8.26 20.25
N PHE A 140 -3.71 -7.35 19.29
CA PHE A 140 -4.26 -6.03 19.57
C PHE A 140 -5.64 -6.14 20.20
N ARG A 141 -6.57 -6.93 19.63
CA ARG A 141 -7.91 -7.14 20.21
C ARG A 141 -7.89 -7.54 21.67
N ARG A 142 -7.10 -8.58 22.02
CA ARG A 142 -7.01 -9.06 23.40
C ARG A 142 -6.45 -8.01 24.34
N ARG A 143 -5.43 -7.27 23.91
CA ARG A 143 -4.84 -6.17 24.68
C ARG A 143 -5.81 -5.02 24.84
N PHE A 144 -6.54 -4.67 23.78
CA PHE A 144 -7.55 -3.62 23.77
C PHE A 144 -8.70 -3.95 24.72
N LEU A 145 -9.28 -5.15 24.67
CA LEU A 145 -10.35 -5.55 25.60
C LEU A 145 -9.86 -5.61 27.05
N LYS A 146 -8.63 -6.09 27.31
CA LYS A 146 -8.01 -6.02 28.64
C LYS A 146 -7.86 -4.57 29.10
N PHE A 147 -7.44 -3.68 28.21
CA PHE A 147 -7.30 -2.25 28.48
C PHE A 147 -8.66 -1.62 28.81
N VAL A 148 -9.71 -1.91 28.03
CA VAL A 148 -11.08 -1.45 28.30
C VAL A 148 -11.57 -1.94 29.65
N ALA A 149 -11.45 -3.24 29.92
CA ALA A 149 -11.88 -3.85 31.17
C ALA A 149 -11.16 -3.26 32.39
N ARG A 150 -9.87 -2.95 32.28
CA ARG A 150 -9.05 -2.42 33.37
C ARG A 150 -9.27 -0.94 33.64
N ASN A 151 -9.43 -0.12 32.59
CA ASN A 151 -9.41 1.34 32.72
C ASN A 151 -10.81 1.97 32.71
N PHE A 152 -11.74 1.41 31.94
CA PHE A 152 -13.09 1.95 31.79
C PHE A 152 -14.13 1.13 32.56
N GLY A 153 -13.84 -0.15 32.77
CA GLY A 153 -14.78 -1.11 33.35
C GLY A 153 -15.99 -1.35 32.44
N PHE A 154 -16.76 -2.38 32.79
CA PHE A 154 -18.03 -2.68 32.13
C PHE A 154 -19.15 -2.40 33.14
N LYS A 155 -19.91 -1.33 32.91
CA LYS A 155 -21.03 -0.96 33.76
C LYS A 155 -22.23 -1.84 33.44
N LEU A 156 -22.96 -2.30 34.46
CA LEU A 156 -24.20 -3.04 34.25
C LEU A 156 -25.21 -2.10 33.56
N PHE A 157 -25.76 -2.54 32.44
CA PHE A 157 -26.81 -1.79 31.79
C PHE A 157 -28.13 -2.12 32.50
N ILE A 158 -28.62 -1.17 33.32
CA ILE A 158 -29.89 -1.30 34.01
C ILE A 158 -30.96 -0.77 33.07
N VAL A 159 -31.81 -1.67 32.56
CA VAL A 159 -33.04 -1.26 31.88
C VAL A 159 -33.89 -0.51 32.90
N PRO A 160 -34.36 0.73 32.63
CA PRO A 160 -35.17 1.50 33.56
C PRO A 160 -36.35 0.65 34.06
N THR A 161 -36.46 0.54 35.38
CA THR A 161 -37.28 -0.40 36.16
C THR A 161 -38.80 -0.24 36.05
N SER A 162 -39.34 0.29 34.96
CA SER A 162 -40.79 0.29 34.69
C SER A 162 -41.24 -0.80 33.71
N VAL A 163 -40.30 -1.54 33.10
CA VAL A 163 -40.62 -2.69 32.24
C VAL A 163 -39.92 -3.91 32.81
N THR A 164 -40.69 -4.74 33.50
CA THR A 164 -40.29 -6.10 33.89
C THR A 164 -39.70 -6.78 32.67
N ILE A 165 -38.53 -7.42 32.81
CA ILE A 165 -37.83 -8.13 31.73
C ILE A 165 -38.78 -9.08 30.98
N SER A 166 -39.78 -9.65 31.66
CA SER A 166 -40.86 -10.46 31.09
C SER A 166 -41.70 -9.72 30.02
N HIS A 167 -42.00 -8.43 30.19
CA HIS A 167 -42.74 -7.62 29.21
C HIS A 167 -41.84 -7.19 28.03
N VAL A 168 -40.53 -7.09 28.21
CA VAL A 168 -39.60 -6.81 27.09
C VAL A 168 -39.55 -7.99 26.12
N TYR A 169 -39.66 -9.22 26.62
CA TYR A 169 -39.75 -10.42 25.78
C TYR A 169 -41.10 -10.58 25.07
N GLU A 170 -42.20 -10.12 25.68
CA GLU A 170 -43.52 -10.15 25.02
C GLU A 170 -43.70 -9.06 23.96
N PHE A 171 -42.95 -7.95 24.04
CA PHE A 171 -43.10 -6.82 23.12
C PHE A 171 -42.15 -6.86 21.91
N PHE A 172 -41.10 -7.67 21.96
CA PHE A 172 -40.11 -7.76 20.89
C PHE A 172 -39.73 -9.22 20.64
N ASP A 173 -40.31 -9.82 19.60
CA ASP A 173 -39.96 -11.16 19.09
C ASP A 173 -38.49 -11.29 18.61
N SER A 174 -37.68 -10.22 18.67
CA SER A 174 -36.35 -10.14 18.07
C SER A 174 -35.28 -9.37 18.86
N VAL A 175 -35.35 -9.33 20.20
CA VAL A 175 -34.27 -8.70 21.00
C VAL A 175 -33.05 -9.62 21.11
N VAL A 176 -31.88 -9.09 20.75
CA VAL A 176 -30.59 -9.79 20.87
C VAL A 176 -29.85 -9.26 22.10
N LEU A 177 -29.76 -10.10 23.14
CA LEU A 177 -28.98 -9.80 24.33
C LEU A 177 -27.49 -10.04 24.08
N VAL A 178 -26.69 -8.99 24.25
CA VAL A 178 -25.22 -9.05 24.10
C VAL A 178 -24.56 -8.86 25.48
N PRO A 179 -23.78 -9.84 25.98
CA PRO A 179 -23.16 -9.77 27.31
C PRO A 179 -22.25 -8.56 27.53
N TYR A 180 -21.52 -8.12 26.50
CA TYR A 180 -20.58 -7.01 26.60
C TYR A 180 -20.66 -6.12 25.37
N VAL A 181 -20.73 -4.81 25.58
CA VAL A 181 -20.74 -3.83 24.50
C VAL A 181 -19.69 -2.77 24.77
N VAL A 182 -18.87 -2.47 23.75
CA VAL A 182 -17.91 -1.38 23.76
C VAL A 182 -18.36 -0.33 22.76
N LYS A 183 -18.75 0.83 23.27
CA LYS A 183 -19.20 1.97 22.49
C LYS A 183 -18.04 2.94 22.29
N LEU A 184 -17.66 3.15 21.03
CA LEU A 184 -16.69 4.15 20.63
C LEU A 184 -17.45 5.41 20.20
N VAL A 185 -17.37 6.48 20.99
CA VAL A 185 -18.00 7.76 20.69
C VAL A 185 -16.98 8.65 20.01
N LEU A 186 -17.31 9.08 18.79
CA LEU A 186 -16.47 9.99 18.02
C LEU A 186 -16.49 11.38 18.66
N LEU A 187 -15.32 11.84 19.07
CA LEU A 187 -15.05 13.24 19.31
C LEU A 187 -14.55 13.83 18.00
N TYR A 188 -15.24 14.84 17.49
CA TYR A 188 -14.75 15.57 16.33
C TYR A 188 -13.36 16.17 16.68
N PRO A 189 -12.34 15.96 15.84
CA PRO A 189 -11.00 16.48 16.12
C PRO A 189 -11.07 17.98 16.37
N ARG A 190 -10.49 18.44 17.48
CA ARG A 190 -10.26 19.88 17.71
C ARG A 190 -9.23 20.45 16.73
N GLN A 191 -8.44 19.59 16.09
CA GLN A 191 -7.45 19.98 15.09
C GLN A 191 -8.10 20.08 13.72
N LYS A 192 -8.02 21.27 13.12
CA LYS A 192 -8.43 21.51 11.74
C LYS A 192 -7.41 20.84 10.80
N ILE A 193 -7.80 19.76 10.16
CA ILE A 193 -6.97 19.08 9.17
C ILE A 193 -6.94 19.92 7.90
N ASP A 194 -5.74 20.28 7.47
CA ASP A 194 -5.56 21.00 6.22
C ASP A 194 -5.56 20.02 5.05
N TYR A 195 -6.76 19.65 4.62
CA TYR A 195 -6.94 18.81 3.44
C TYR A 195 -6.34 19.45 2.19
N ALA A 196 -6.40 20.78 2.05
CA ALA A 196 -5.88 21.48 0.88
C ALA A 196 -4.36 21.31 0.77
N TRP A 197 -3.63 21.47 1.88
CA TRP A 197 -2.19 21.20 1.91
C TRP A 197 -1.87 19.72 1.77
N ASN A 198 -2.66 18.83 2.35
CA ASN A 198 -2.48 17.39 2.15
C ASN A 198 -2.58 17.00 0.67
N TYR A 199 -3.59 17.47 -0.06
CA TYR A 199 -3.73 17.21 -1.50
C TYR A 199 -2.57 17.80 -2.32
N ARG A 200 -2.11 19.02 -1.97
CA ARG A 200 -0.95 19.64 -2.62
C ARG A 200 0.32 18.82 -2.38
N MET A 201 0.62 18.48 -1.14
CA MET A 201 1.78 17.64 -0.78
C MET A 201 1.70 16.28 -1.47
N TRP A 202 0.55 15.63 -1.43
CA TRP A 202 0.33 14.34 -2.11
C TRP A 202 0.63 14.42 -3.60
N SER A 203 0.16 15.47 -4.29
CA SER A 203 0.44 15.64 -5.72
C SER A 203 1.94 15.79 -6.02
N GLN A 204 2.70 16.47 -5.15
CA GLN A 204 4.14 16.63 -5.31
C GLN A 204 4.89 15.34 -5.00
N MET A 205 4.48 14.63 -3.95
CA MET A 205 5.04 13.32 -3.59
C MET A 205 4.79 12.30 -4.71
N ALA A 206 3.57 12.23 -5.23
CA ALA A 206 3.23 11.34 -6.34
C ALA A 206 4.09 11.63 -7.58
N LYS A 207 4.22 12.91 -7.96
CA LYS A 207 5.13 13.32 -9.06
C LYS A 207 6.56 12.89 -8.81
N ARG A 208 7.07 13.08 -7.58
CA ARG A 208 8.43 12.69 -7.21
C ARG A 208 8.64 11.18 -7.29
N VAL A 209 7.71 10.39 -6.78
CA VAL A 209 7.76 8.92 -6.84
C VAL A 209 7.78 8.43 -8.29
N MET A 210 6.89 8.97 -9.13
CA MET A 210 6.85 8.60 -10.56
C MET A 210 8.14 8.99 -11.29
N PHE A 211 8.71 10.16 -10.96
CA PHE A 211 9.99 10.58 -11.50
C PHE A 211 11.14 9.64 -11.09
N ASP A 212 11.23 9.31 -9.80
CA ASP A 212 12.29 8.43 -9.29
C ASP A 212 12.16 7.03 -9.91
N ASP A 213 10.95 6.50 -10.07
CA ASP A 213 10.70 5.22 -10.76
C ASP A 213 11.13 5.27 -12.23
N ALA A 214 10.70 6.29 -12.98
CA ALA A 214 11.12 6.48 -14.37
C ALA A 214 12.65 6.59 -14.51
N MET A 215 13.31 7.31 -13.61
CA MET A 215 14.77 7.44 -13.60
C MET A 215 15.47 6.11 -13.30
N ASN A 216 14.91 5.26 -12.43
CA ASN A 216 15.44 3.93 -12.16
C ASN A 216 15.38 3.02 -13.39
N TRP A 217 14.24 2.99 -14.09
CA TRP A 217 14.08 2.22 -15.33
C TRP A 217 15.02 2.70 -16.42
N LEU A 218 15.05 4.01 -16.67
CA LEU A 218 15.90 4.60 -17.71
C LEU A 218 17.39 4.44 -17.38
N SER A 219 17.79 4.50 -16.11
CA SER A 219 19.20 4.31 -15.72
C SER A 219 19.64 2.87 -15.90
N THR A 220 18.78 1.90 -15.59
CA THR A 220 19.05 0.47 -15.82
C THR A 220 19.22 0.19 -17.31
N LEU A 221 18.28 0.65 -18.13
CA LEU A 221 18.31 0.47 -19.58
C LEU A 221 19.50 1.21 -20.22
N GLY A 222 19.71 2.47 -19.83
CA GLY A 222 20.82 3.31 -20.30
C GLY A 222 22.20 2.75 -19.92
N GLY A 223 22.33 2.18 -18.72
CA GLY A 223 23.55 1.48 -18.29
C GLY A 223 23.85 0.24 -19.14
N GLY A 224 22.82 -0.54 -19.47
CA GLY A 224 22.94 -1.69 -20.38
C GLY A 224 23.40 -1.28 -21.78
N TYR A 225 22.71 -0.32 -22.41
CA TYR A 225 23.10 0.20 -23.73
C TYR A 225 24.48 0.83 -23.72
N SER A 226 24.83 1.61 -22.69
CA SER A 226 26.16 2.23 -22.62
C SER A 226 27.26 1.19 -22.45
N SER A 227 27.03 0.10 -21.71
CA SER A 227 28.03 -0.98 -21.59
C SER A 227 28.33 -1.65 -22.94
N LEU A 228 27.31 -1.81 -23.79
CA LEU A 228 27.46 -2.33 -25.16
C LEU A 228 27.95 -1.27 -26.16
N GLY A 229 27.79 0.01 -25.82
CA GLY A 229 28.12 1.15 -26.69
C GLY A 229 29.61 1.29 -27.02
N ASP A 230 30.50 0.68 -26.24
CA ASP A 230 31.93 0.63 -26.55
C ASP A 230 32.24 -0.28 -27.77
N TYR A 231 31.34 -1.22 -28.10
CA TYR A 231 31.50 -2.19 -29.18
C TYR A 231 30.58 -1.88 -30.38
N PHE A 232 29.37 -1.40 -30.09
CA PHE A 232 28.34 -1.19 -31.11
C PHE A 232 27.83 0.25 -31.09
N GLN A 233 28.07 0.97 -32.18
CA GLN A 233 27.71 2.38 -32.29
C GLN A 233 26.21 2.64 -32.07
N HIS A 234 25.33 1.78 -32.58
CA HIS A 234 23.88 1.90 -32.40
C HIS A 234 23.48 1.86 -30.90
N HIS A 235 24.15 1.05 -30.08
CA HIS A 235 23.87 1.01 -28.65
C HIS A 235 24.35 2.28 -27.94
N ALA A 236 25.46 2.87 -28.37
CA ALA A 236 25.88 4.18 -27.86
C ALA A 236 24.88 5.29 -28.27
N GLU A 237 24.32 5.24 -29.47
CA GLU A 237 23.28 6.18 -29.91
C GLU A 237 22.02 6.09 -29.05
N GLU A 238 21.56 4.87 -28.78
CA GLU A 238 20.40 4.64 -27.93
C GLU A 238 20.62 5.05 -26.47
N ALA A 239 21.81 4.77 -25.90
CA ALA A 239 22.20 5.28 -24.59
C ALA A 239 22.17 6.81 -24.54
N GLY A 240 22.59 7.48 -25.63
CA GLY A 240 22.50 8.93 -25.76
C GLY A 240 21.06 9.43 -25.78
N ARG A 241 20.17 8.76 -26.52
CA ARG A 241 18.74 9.09 -26.59
C ARG A 241 18.07 8.96 -25.22
N ILE A 242 18.34 7.87 -24.50
CA ILE A 242 17.85 7.65 -23.13
C ILE A 242 18.37 8.75 -22.19
N SER A 243 19.65 9.10 -22.28
CA SER A 243 20.24 10.17 -21.44
C SER A 243 19.57 11.53 -21.66
N LEU A 244 19.16 11.84 -22.91
CA LEU A 244 18.41 13.06 -23.22
C LEU A 244 16.98 13.03 -22.68
N GLN A 245 16.32 11.85 -22.69
CA GLN A 245 15.01 11.69 -22.07
C GLN A 245 15.09 11.90 -20.55
N GLN A 246 16.09 11.30 -19.89
CA GLN A 246 16.35 11.52 -18.47
C GLN A 246 16.64 12.99 -18.16
N LEU A 247 17.41 13.67 -19.02
CA LEU A 247 17.69 15.09 -18.86
C LEU A 247 16.41 15.92 -18.90
N LYS A 248 15.55 15.70 -19.89
CA LYS A 248 14.28 16.39 -20.02
C LYS A 248 13.42 16.24 -18.76
N LEU A 249 13.28 15.00 -18.26
CA LEU A 249 12.55 14.73 -17.02
C LEU A 249 13.16 15.46 -15.82
N SER A 250 14.49 15.46 -15.71
CA SER A 250 15.18 16.12 -14.58
C SER A 250 15.06 17.64 -14.60
N GLU A 251 15.03 18.26 -15.79
CA GLU A 251 14.83 19.69 -15.96
C GLU A 251 13.37 20.07 -15.65
N GLU A 252 12.39 19.25 -16.06
CA GLU A 252 10.97 19.42 -15.71
C GLU A 252 10.72 19.33 -14.20
N MET A 253 11.44 18.46 -13.50
CA MET A 253 11.38 18.34 -12.03
C MET A 253 12.18 19.40 -11.28
N GLY A 254 12.99 20.19 -11.98
CA GLY A 254 13.87 21.19 -11.35
C GLY A 254 14.98 20.57 -10.50
N ASP A 255 15.48 19.38 -10.84
CA ASP A 255 16.57 18.71 -10.14
C ASP A 255 17.92 18.94 -10.87
N PRO A 256 18.74 19.90 -10.40
CA PRO A 256 20.00 20.24 -11.07
C PRO A 256 21.07 19.15 -10.93
N LEU A 257 21.01 18.34 -9.86
CA LEU A 257 21.98 17.25 -9.66
C LEU A 257 21.73 16.12 -10.64
N ASN A 258 20.47 15.71 -10.80
CA ASN A 258 20.10 14.71 -11.80
C ASN A 258 20.34 15.23 -13.22
N SER A 259 20.04 16.50 -13.50
CA SER A 259 20.35 17.13 -14.79
C SER A 259 21.84 17.03 -15.12
N ALA A 260 22.72 17.27 -14.15
CA ALA A 260 24.17 17.16 -14.32
C ALA A 260 24.61 15.71 -14.61
N ARG A 261 24.04 14.72 -13.92
CA ARG A 261 24.30 13.30 -14.17
C ARG A 261 23.87 12.88 -15.57
N CYS A 262 22.68 13.28 -16.01
CA CYS A 262 22.18 13.00 -17.36
C CYS A 262 23.07 13.62 -18.44
N LYS A 263 23.58 14.84 -18.22
CA LYS A 263 24.55 15.48 -19.11
C LYS A 263 25.86 14.67 -19.21
N LEU A 264 26.33 14.09 -18.11
CA LEU A 264 27.50 13.20 -18.12
C LEU A 264 27.23 11.86 -18.83
N PHE A 265 26.06 11.25 -18.64
CA PHE A 265 25.67 10.04 -19.38
C PHE A 265 25.59 10.30 -20.89
N TYR A 266 25.02 11.45 -21.28
CA TYR A 266 25.02 11.88 -22.66
C TYR A 266 26.45 12.10 -23.19
N ALA A 267 27.32 12.74 -22.42
CA ALA A 267 28.73 12.90 -22.78
C ALA A 267 29.46 11.55 -22.96
N GLN A 268 29.11 10.53 -22.16
CA GLN A 268 29.62 9.17 -22.32
C GLN A 268 29.22 8.61 -23.68
N SER A 269 27.95 8.72 -24.05
CA SER A 269 27.47 8.26 -25.36
C SER A 269 28.21 8.94 -26.52
N LEU A 270 28.48 10.25 -26.41
CA LEU A 270 29.23 11.01 -27.40
C LEU A 270 30.67 10.50 -27.52
N MET A 271 31.31 10.19 -26.39
CA MET A 271 32.66 9.64 -26.36
C MET A 271 32.73 8.29 -27.06
N GLN A 272 31.76 7.41 -26.79
CA GLN A 272 31.67 6.07 -27.39
C GLN A 272 31.52 6.13 -28.91
N ARG A 273 30.82 7.15 -29.41
CA ARG A 273 30.62 7.41 -30.85
C ARG A 273 31.76 8.22 -31.50
N GLY A 274 32.85 8.49 -30.77
CA GLY A 274 34.00 9.24 -31.28
C GLY A 274 33.87 10.76 -31.28
N TYR A 275 32.78 11.34 -30.75
CA TYR A 275 32.59 12.80 -30.63
C TYR A 275 33.35 13.39 -29.43
N ILE A 276 34.67 13.17 -29.38
CA ILE A 276 35.53 13.49 -28.23
C ILE A 276 35.50 14.98 -27.88
N ARG A 277 35.48 15.87 -28.89
CA ARG A 277 35.46 17.34 -28.67
C ARG A 277 34.21 17.79 -27.90
N LYS A 278 33.03 17.32 -28.31
CA LYS A 278 31.75 17.64 -27.66
C LYS A 278 31.67 17.05 -26.26
N CYS A 279 32.07 15.79 -26.09
CA CYS A 279 32.17 15.15 -24.78
C CYS A 279 33.02 15.99 -23.81
N LYS A 280 34.22 16.42 -24.23
CA LYS A 280 35.14 17.22 -23.42
C LYS A 280 34.53 18.57 -22.99
N GLN A 281 33.75 19.22 -23.85
CA GLN A 281 33.06 20.46 -23.51
C GLN A 281 32.04 20.23 -22.39
N ILE A 282 31.20 19.20 -22.51
CA ILE A 282 30.19 18.86 -21.50
C ILE A 282 30.86 18.48 -20.18
N VAL A 283 31.87 17.59 -20.20
CA VAL A 283 32.58 17.16 -18.99
C VAL A 283 33.22 18.34 -18.25
N ARG A 284 33.77 19.32 -18.98
CA ARG A 284 34.31 20.54 -18.38
C ARG A 284 33.23 21.39 -17.72
N ALA A 285 32.12 21.62 -18.42
CA ALA A 285 30.98 22.37 -17.89
C ALA A 285 30.45 21.72 -16.60
N GLN A 286 30.26 20.41 -16.60
CA GLN A 286 29.82 19.68 -15.40
C GLN A 286 30.88 19.71 -14.30
N GLY A 287 32.17 19.70 -14.63
CA GLY A 287 33.25 19.87 -13.65
C GLY A 287 33.29 21.25 -13.00
N TYR A 288 32.84 22.32 -13.68
CA TYR A 288 32.63 23.63 -13.04
C TYR A 288 31.40 23.59 -12.14
N PHE A 289 30.29 23.05 -12.63
CA PHE A 289 29.06 22.89 -11.84
C PHE A 289 29.30 22.13 -10.53
N CYS A 290 29.99 20.98 -10.57
CA CYS A 290 30.28 20.20 -9.37
C CYS A 290 31.09 20.97 -8.32
N ARG A 291 31.99 21.86 -8.77
CA ARG A 291 32.82 22.70 -7.86
C ARG A 291 32.07 23.90 -7.31
N SER A 292 30.99 24.33 -7.96
CA SER A 292 30.11 25.40 -7.47
C SER A 292 29.07 24.92 -6.45
N LEU A 293 28.91 23.60 -6.27
CA LEU A 293 27.96 23.07 -5.29
C LEU A 293 28.46 23.34 -3.86
N LEU A 294 27.56 23.81 -3.00
CA LEU A 294 27.84 24.00 -1.57
C LEU A 294 28.14 22.66 -0.88
N VAL A 295 27.40 21.62 -1.26
CA VAL A 295 27.56 20.25 -0.78
C VAL A 295 27.95 19.38 -1.95
N SER A 296 29.10 18.72 -1.83
CA SER A 296 29.60 17.80 -2.86
C SER A 296 28.69 16.56 -2.94
N ASP A 297 28.29 16.20 -4.16
CA ASP A 297 27.60 14.95 -4.43
C ASP A 297 28.59 13.88 -4.91
N ASP A 298 28.83 12.88 -4.06
CA ASP A 298 29.84 11.85 -4.31
C ASP A 298 29.59 11.06 -5.59
N LYS A 299 28.33 10.77 -5.89
CA LYS A 299 27.93 10.01 -7.09
C LYS A 299 28.22 10.80 -8.37
N LEU A 300 27.83 12.07 -8.40
CA LEU A 300 28.10 12.97 -9.52
C LEU A 300 29.60 13.18 -9.70
N MET A 301 30.34 13.38 -8.60
CA MET A 301 31.80 13.51 -8.64
C MET A 301 32.49 12.24 -9.14
N ALA A 302 32.01 11.06 -8.76
CA ALA A 302 32.52 9.79 -9.26
C ALA A 302 32.30 9.65 -10.78
N LEU A 303 31.10 10.00 -11.28
CA LEU A 303 30.79 10.01 -12.72
C LEU A 303 31.65 11.01 -13.50
N TYR A 304 31.83 12.22 -12.98
CA TYR A 304 32.69 13.22 -13.61
C TYR A 304 34.15 12.72 -13.68
N LYS A 305 34.67 12.18 -12.57
CA LYS A 305 36.03 11.64 -12.51
C LYS A 305 36.18 10.51 -13.51
N SER A 306 35.27 9.54 -13.55
CA SER A 306 35.37 8.38 -14.45
C SER A 306 35.45 8.79 -15.92
N LEU A 307 34.61 9.73 -16.38
CA LEU A 307 34.67 10.25 -17.75
C LEU A 307 35.95 11.02 -18.02
N LYS A 308 36.41 11.84 -17.07
CA LYS A 308 37.66 12.59 -17.21
C LYS A 308 38.86 11.67 -17.36
N TRP A 309 38.91 10.58 -16.60
CA TRP A 309 39.95 9.55 -16.72
C TRP A 309 39.89 8.88 -18.10
N ARG A 310 38.71 8.43 -18.54
CA ARG A 310 38.54 7.83 -19.88
C ARG A 310 39.01 8.75 -21.01
N LEU A 311 38.65 10.04 -20.96
CA LEU A 311 39.13 11.04 -21.93
C LEU A 311 40.66 11.20 -21.93
N LYS A 312 41.30 11.12 -20.76
CA LYS A 312 42.77 11.19 -20.64
C LYS A 312 43.42 9.96 -21.29
N HIS A 313 42.88 8.77 -21.05
CA HIS A 313 43.38 7.53 -21.66
C HIS A 313 43.28 7.55 -23.19
N LEU A 314 42.14 7.99 -23.74
CA LEU A 314 41.97 8.12 -25.19
C LEU A 314 43.01 9.06 -25.81
N LYS A 315 43.24 10.23 -25.19
CA LYS A 315 44.26 11.18 -25.67
C LYS A 315 45.67 10.56 -25.72
N ASN A 316 46.04 9.81 -24.69
CA ASN A 316 47.36 9.18 -24.61
C ASN A 316 47.51 8.07 -25.67
N ASN A 317 46.46 7.28 -25.91
CA ASN A 317 46.46 6.24 -26.94
C ASN A 317 46.57 6.83 -28.35
N ASP A 318 45.87 7.94 -28.62
CA ASP A 318 45.98 8.64 -29.91
C ASP A 318 47.40 9.17 -30.14
N GLN A 319 48.04 9.69 -29.09
CA GLN A 319 49.45 10.12 -29.16
C GLN A 319 50.40 8.97 -29.46
N GLN A 320 50.22 7.81 -28.82
CA GLN A 320 51.02 6.61 -29.08
C GLN A 320 50.83 6.08 -30.51
N LYS A 321 49.59 6.03 -31.02
CA LYS A 321 49.32 5.63 -32.41
C LYS A 321 49.98 6.57 -33.42
N ASN A 322 49.92 7.88 -33.18
CA ASN A 322 50.57 8.86 -34.05
C ASN A 322 52.10 8.74 -34.04
N LEU A 323 52.71 8.41 -32.89
CA LEU A 323 54.15 8.13 -32.78
C LEU A 323 54.54 6.86 -33.54
N MET A 324 53.78 5.77 -33.41
CA MET A 324 54.06 4.52 -34.12
C MET A 324 53.86 4.61 -35.64
N ASN A 325 52.95 5.47 -36.11
CA ASN A 325 52.75 5.71 -37.54
C ASN A 325 53.77 6.70 -38.15
N SER A 326 54.64 7.30 -37.32
CA SER A 326 55.69 8.25 -37.75
C SER A 326 57.11 7.65 -37.74
N LEU A 327 57.24 6.40 -37.31
CA LEU A 327 58.46 5.58 -37.37
C LEU A 327 58.37 4.62 -38.56
#